data_AF-A0A0K8PDT0-F1
#
_entry.id   AF-A0A0K8PDT0-F1
#
_cell.length_a   1.000
_cell.length_b   1.000
_cell.length_c   1.000
_cell.angle_alpha   90.00
_cell.angle_beta   90.00
_cell.angle_gamma   90.00
#
_symmetry.space_group_name_H-M   'P 1'
#
loop_
_entity.id
_entity.type
_entity.pdbx_description
1 polymer ?
#
loop_
_entity_poly.entity_id
_entity_poly.type
_entity_poly.pdbx_seq_one_letter_code
_entity_poly.pdbx_strand_id
1 'polypeptide(L)'
;MDSHEVAAVLAYTGRLAPRTIRTGTGEAQDQIAQWQELLDDVPFATNHGWDVREAIRAHVLDSPYPILPVDVARRWRAHRRDRLDRHTDPTTAADPDDPAAWRAELLRARHAVAAGAAPPSTHRQITGGDPQRDIDEHLRAIGSYIPPAVRTELTRYRPTRAARDQ
;
A
#
# COMPACT_ATOMS: atom_id res chain seq x y z
N MET A 1 7.27 16.52 5.48
CA MET A 1 6.67 17.83 5.10
C MET A 1 7.74 18.90 5.23
N ASP A 2 7.77 19.86 4.30
CA ASP A 2 8.70 20.99 4.40
C ASP A 2 8.19 22.09 5.37
N SER A 3 9.02 23.09 5.64
CA SER A 3 8.68 24.18 6.57
C SER A 3 7.45 24.99 6.12
N HIS A 4 7.22 25.16 4.81
CA HIS A 4 6.08 25.90 4.28
C HIS A 4 4.78 25.10 4.44
N GLU A 5 4.83 23.80 4.17
CA GLU A 5 3.74 22.87 4.40
C GLU A 5 3.35 22.82 5.88
N VAL A 6 4.35 22.78 6.77
CA VAL A 6 4.13 22.84 8.23
C VAL A 6 3.49 24.16 8.65
N ALA A 7 3.97 25.29 8.14
CA ALA A 7 3.38 26.59 8.42
C ALA A 7 1.90 26.65 7.95
N ALA A 8 1.61 26.08 6.77
CA ALA A 8 0.25 25.99 6.25
C ALA A 8 -0.65 25.10 7.13
N VAL A 9 -0.14 23.98 7.64
CA VAL A 9 -0.82 23.09 8.59
C VAL A 9 -1.14 23.82 9.90
N LEU A 10 -0.19 24.52 10.48
CA LEU A 10 -0.39 25.29 11.72
C LEU A 10 -1.42 26.39 11.53
N ALA A 11 -1.34 27.13 10.42
CA ALA A 11 -2.33 28.15 10.07
C ALA A 11 -3.74 27.56 9.86
N TYR A 12 -3.85 26.41 9.19
CA TYR A 12 -5.12 25.71 9.00
C TYR A 12 -5.71 25.22 10.33
N THR A 13 -4.88 24.66 11.20
CA THR A 13 -5.27 24.22 12.54
C THR A 13 -5.81 25.39 13.37
N GLY A 14 -5.12 26.53 13.37
CA GLY A 14 -5.56 27.74 14.07
C GLY A 14 -6.92 28.26 13.57
N ARG A 15 -7.19 28.18 12.27
CA ARG A 15 -8.51 28.55 11.72
C ARG A 15 -9.63 27.64 12.19
N LEU A 16 -9.38 26.33 12.31
CA LEU A 16 -10.39 25.36 12.75
C LEU A 16 -10.61 25.36 14.26
N ALA A 17 -9.56 25.60 15.03
CA ALA A 17 -9.61 25.60 16.49
C ALA A 17 -8.90 26.85 17.04
N PRO A 18 -9.52 28.05 16.98
CA PRO A 18 -8.87 29.30 17.39
C PRO A 18 -8.28 29.30 18.80
N ARG A 19 -8.86 28.49 19.70
CA ARG A 19 -8.37 28.24 21.07
C ARG A 19 -6.94 27.66 21.14
N THR A 20 -6.39 27.16 20.03
CA THR A 20 -5.06 26.55 19.97
C THR A 20 -4.00 27.47 19.34
N ILE A 21 -4.38 28.67 18.91
CA ILE A 21 -3.47 29.65 18.30
C ILE A 21 -2.50 30.18 19.38
N ARG A 22 -1.19 30.12 19.11
CA ARG A 22 -0.17 30.86 19.86
C ARG A 22 0.07 32.21 19.19
N THR A 23 0.23 33.27 19.97
CA THR A 23 0.23 34.67 19.49
C THR A 23 1.61 35.30 19.35
N GLY A 24 2.70 34.65 19.79
CA GLY A 24 4.07 35.15 19.67
C GLY A 24 4.73 34.81 18.33
N THR A 25 5.37 35.78 17.66
CA THR A 25 6.02 35.60 16.35
C THR A 25 7.33 34.81 16.40
N GLY A 26 8.16 34.98 17.44
CA GLY A 26 9.36 34.16 17.64
C GLY A 26 9.02 32.69 17.95
N GLU A 27 7.98 32.49 18.76
CA GLU A 27 7.45 31.15 19.09
C GLU A 27 6.93 30.40 17.87
N ALA A 28 6.51 31.11 16.82
CA ALA A 28 5.99 30.50 15.60
C ALA A 28 7.09 29.84 14.75
N GLN A 29 8.28 30.45 14.65
CA GLN A 29 9.40 29.88 13.89
C GLN A 29 9.92 28.61 14.57
N ASP A 30 10.11 28.66 15.89
CA ASP A 30 10.52 27.49 16.68
C ASP A 30 9.47 26.37 16.61
N GLN A 31 8.19 26.72 16.62
CA GLN A 31 7.11 25.74 16.45
C GLN A 31 7.12 25.10 15.07
N ILE A 32 7.37 25.86 13.99
CA ILE A 32 7.52 25.30 12.64
C ILE A 32 8.72 24.35 12.59
N ALA A 33 9.87 24.74 13.13
CA ALA A 33 11.06 23.89 13.14
C ALA A 33 10.81 22.58 13.90
N GLN A 34 10.19 22.66 15.09
CA GLN A 34 9.82 21.48 15.88
C GLN A 34 8.83 20.56 15.13
N TRP A 35 7.81 21.13 14.49
CA TRP A 35 6.84 20.34 13.73
C TRP A 35 7.46 19.70 12.49
N GLN A 36 8.34 20.42 11.79
CA GLN A 36 9.06 19.89 10.65
C GLN A 36 9.93 18.69 11.05
N GLU A 37 10.69 18.80 12.13
CA GLU A 37 11.51 17.69 12.62
C GLU A 37 10.67 16.43 12.89
N LEU A 38 9.48 16.60 13.48
CA LEU A 38 8.60 15.49 13.84
C LEU A 38 7.76 14.95 12.67
N LEU A 39 7.63 15.72 11.58
CA LEU A 39 6.76 15.41 10.44
C LEU A 39 7.53 15.34 9.12
N ASP A 40 8.85 15.20 9.16
CA ASP A 40 9.71 15.14 7.97
C ASP A 40 9.28 13.98 7.04
N ASP A 41 8.96 12.82 7.62
CA ASP A 41 8.52 11.61 6.90
C ASP A 41 7.02 11.57 6.56
N VAL A 42 6.27 12.60 6.94
CA VAL A 42 4.83 12.73 6.68
C VAL A 42 4.64 13.57 5.42
N PRO A 43 3.97 13.07 4.37
CA PRO A 43 3.59 13.90 3.22
C PRO A 43 2.42 14.83 3.58
N PHE A 44 2.34 16.00 2.95
CA PHE A 44 1.17 16.88 3.14
C PHE A 44 -0.11 16.23 2.61
N ALA A 45 -0.03 15.66 1.40
CA ALA A 45 -1.06 14.84 0.81
C ALA A 45 -0.43 13.79 -0.11
N THR A 46 -1.16 12.72 -0.41
CA THR A 46 -0.77 11.74 -1.44
C THR A 46 -1.89 11.59 -2.45
N ASN A 47 -1.58 11.11 -3.65
CA ASN A 47 -2.58 10.81 -4.68
C ASN A 47 -3.51 9.64 -4.32
N HIS A 48 -3.36 9.07 -3.12
CA HIS A 48 -3.92 7.78 -2.75
C HIS A 48 -4.48 7.80 -1.32
N GLY A 49 -5.23 8.84 -0.98
CA GLY A 49 -6.13 8.84 0.19
C GLY A 49 -5.53 9.33 1.51
N TRP A 50 -4.34 9.92 1.49
CA TRP A 50 -3.80 10.67 2.63
C TRP A 50 -3.89 12.17 2.36
N ASP A 51 -4.45 12.93 3.30
CA ASP A 51 -4.40 14.39 3.36
C ASP A 51 -4.31 14.82 4.83
N VAL A 52 -3.29 15.59 5.17
CA VAL A 52 -3.06 16.08 6.53
C VAL A 52 -4.22 16.93 7.04
N ARG A 53 -4.93 17.65 6.16
CA ARG A 53 -6.06 18.52 6.52
C ARG A 53 -7.27 17.71 6.95
N GLU A 54 -7.49 16.54 6.34
CA GLU A 54 -8.55 15.62 6.76
C GLU A 54 -8.21 14.99 8.11
N ALA A 55 -6.94 14.61 8.32
CA ALA A 55 -6.48 14.11 9.62
C ALA A 55 -6.65 15.15 10.74
N ILE A 56 -6.36 16.42 10.47
CA ILE A 56 -6.58 17.53 11.40
C ILE A 56 -8.07 17.74 11.66
N ARG A 57 -8.90 17.77 10.61
CA ARG A 57 -10.35 17.95 10.75
C ARG A 57 -10.95 16.86 11.63
N ALA A 58 -10.61 15.60 11.37
CA ALA A 58 -11.06 14.46 12.18
C ALA A 58 -10.65 14.63 13.65
N HIS A 59 -9.41 15.05 13.91
CA HIS A 59 -8.95 15.31 15.28
C HIS A 59 -9.74 16.39 16.00
N VAL A 60 -9.98 17.52 15.33
CA VAL A 60 -10.69 18.67 15.93
C VAL A 60 -12.14 18.31 16.26
N LEU A 61 -12.77 17.44 15.46
CA LEU A 61 -14.12 16.94 15.72
C LEU A 61 -14.15 15.95 16.88
N ASP A 62 -13.14 15.08 16.98
CA ASP A 62 -13.12 13.99 17.96
C ASP A 62 -12.55 14.40 19.34
N SER A 63 -11.75 15.47 19.39
CA SER A 63 -10.99 15.83 20.59
C SER A 63 -11.11 17.32 20.95
N PRO A 64 -11.36 17.64 22.23
CA PRO A 64 -11.32 19.02 22.70
C PRO A 64 -9.88 19.56 22.85
N TYR A 65 -8.87 18.70 22.81
CA TYR A 65 -7.48 19.07 23.05
C TYR A 65 -6.77 19.54 21.77
N PRO A 66 -5.75 20.43 21.89
CA PRO A 66 -4.94 20.83 20.75
C PRO A 66 -4.33 19.62 20.04
N ILE A 67 -4.33 19.65 18.71
CA ILE A 67 -3.61 18.64 17.93
C ILE A 67 -2.10 18.86 18.07
N LEU A 68 -1.37 17.77 18.29
CA LEU A 68 0.08 17.75 18.35
C LEU A 68 0.66 17.13 17.07
N PRO A 69 1.93 17.41 16.72
CA PRO A 69 2.56 16.80 15.55
C PRO A 69 2.57 15.27 15.66
N VAL A 70 2.73 14.73 16.87
CA VAL A 70 2.67 13.28 17.11
C VAL A 70 1.32 12.65 16.73
N ASP A 71 0.21 13.38 16.83
CA ASP A 71 -1.11 12.87 16.47
C ASP A 71 -1.24 12.71 14.95
N VAL A 72 -0.70 13.67 14.20
CA VAL A 72 -0.61 13.59 12.74
C VAL A 72 0.31 12.44 12.33
N ALA A 73 1.50 12.35 12.91
CA ALA A 73 2.47 11.29 12.61
C ALA A 73 1.91 9.90 12.91
N ARG A 74 1.15 9.74 14.00
CA ARG A 74 0.48 8.47 14.35
C ARG A 74 -0.57 8.08 13.31
N ARG A 75 -1.41 9.03 12.87
CA ARG A 75 -2.40 8.79 11.80
C ARG A 75 -1.72 8.43 10.48
N TRP A 76 -0.63 9.10 10.13
CA TRP A 76 0.16 8.75 8.93
C TRP A 76 0.70 7.33 9.00
N ARG A 77 1.33 6.95 10.12
CA ARG A 77 1.88 5.59 10.30
C ARG A 77 0.79 4.53 10.26
N ALA A 78 -0.39 4.81 10.81
CA ALA A 78 -1.54 3.92 10.71
C ALA A 78 -2.02 3.77 9.25
N HIS A 79 -2.16 4.87 8.51
CA HIS A 79 -2.51 4.86 7.09
C HIS A 79 -1.48 4.09 6.25
N ARG A 80 -0.19 4.36 6.45
CA ARG A 80 0.92 3.66 5.78
C ARG A 80 0.89 2.16 6.06
N ARG A 81 0.64 1.76 7.31
CA ARG A 81 0.54 0.34 7.70
C ARG A 81 -0.63 -0.34 7.01
N ASP A 82 -1.83 0.24 7.10
CA ASP A 82 -3.03 -0.29 6.45
C ASP A 82 -2.83 -0.53 4.94
N ARG A 83 -2.11 0.37 4.28
CA ARG A 83 -1.79 0.20 2.85
C ARG A 83 -0.85 -0.95 2.57
N LEU A 84 0.18 -1.10 3.39
CA LEU A 84 1.11 -2.21 3.26
C LEU A 84 0.42 -3.54 3.58
N ASP A 85 -0.49 -3.56 4.56
CA ASP A 85 -1.28 -4.74 4.91
C ASP A 85 -2.20 -5.17 3.75
N ARG A 86 -2.69 -4.21 2.96
CA ARG A 86 -3.50 -4.46 1.75
C ARG A 86 -2.67 -4.77 0.50
N HIS A 87 -1.36 -4.55 0.53
CA HIS A 87 -0.50 -4.71 -0.64
C HIS A 87 -0.03 -6.16 -0.78
N THR A 88 -0.21 -6.73 -1.95
CA THR A 88 0.45 -7.96 -2.35
C THR A 88 1.61 -7.63 -3.28
N ASP A 89 2.79 -8.17 -2.98
CA ASP A 89 3.99 -7.96 -3.78
C ASP A 89 3.75 -8.49 -5.21
N PRO A 90 3.99 -7.68 -6.26
CA PRO A 90 3.77 -8.10 -7.65
C PRO A 90 4.85 -9.07 -8.11
N THR A 91 4.57 -9.83 -9.18
CA THR A 91 5.61 -10.52 -9.94
C THR A 91 6.58 -9.48 -10.50
N THR A 92 7.87 -9.62 -10.20
CA THR A 92 8.90 -8.69 -10.67
C THR A 92 9.27 -8.98 -12.12
N ALA A 93 9.73 -7.94 -12.83
CA ALA A 93 10.29 -8.09 -14.18
C ALA A 93 11.78 -8.48 -14.16
N ALA A 94 12.46 -8.31 -13.02
CA ALA A 94 13.83 -8.76 -12.81
C ALA A 94 14.02 -10.27 -13.04
N ASP A 95 15.20 -10.63 -13.52
CA ASP A 95 15.64 -12.02 -13.68
C ASP A 95 15.57 -12.76 -12.32
N PRO A 96 14.83 -13.89 -12.22
CA PRO A 96 14.80 -14.71 -11.01
C PRO A 96 16.18 -15.20 -10.56
N ASP A 97 17.13 -15.35 -11.49
CA ASP A 97 18.50 -15.80 -11.19
C ASP A 97 19.42 -14.65 -10.73
N ASP A 98 18.95 -13.40 -10.79
CA ASP A 98 19.59 -12.25 -10.14
C ASP A 98 18.84 -11.86 -8.85
N PRO A 99 19.23 -12.42 -7.68
CA PRO A 99 18.54 -12.15 -6.43
C PRO A 99 18.69 -10.70 -5.96
N ALA A 100 19.71 -9.96 -6.43
CA ALA A 100 19.90 -8.56 -6.04
C ALA A 100 18.92 -7.66 -6.78
N ALA A 101 18.80 -7.83 -8.10
CA ALA A 101 17.83 -7.11 -8.92
C ALA A 101 16.40 -7.41 -8.47
N TRP A 102 16.08 -8.69 -8.22
CA TRP A 102 14.78 -9.14 -7.75
C TRP A 102 14.36 -8.43 -6.44
N ARG A 103 15.24 -8.44 -5.43
CA ARG A 103 14.96 -7.81 -4.12
C ARG A 103 14.82 -6.29 -4.24
N ALA A 104 15.66 -5.66 -5.06
CA ALA A 104 15.61 -4.21 -5.26
C ALA A 104 14.26 -3.76 -5.86
N GLU A 105 13.72 -4.54 -6.81
CA GLU A 105 12.42 -4.25 -7.41
C GLU A 105 11.27 -4.39 -6.40
N LEU A 106 11.25 -5.47 -5.61
CA LEU A 106 10.25 -5.67 -4.55
C LEU A 106 10.28 -4.55 -3.51
N LEU A 107 11.47 -4.18 -3.04
CA LEU A 107 11.61 -3.08 -2.07
C LEU A 107 11.14 -1.76 -2.67
N ARG A 108 11.48 -1.46 -3.93
CA ARG A 108 11.02 -0.25 -4.61
C ARG A 108 9.49 -0.19 -4.68
N ALA A 109 8.83 -1.30 -5.05
CA ALA A 109 7.38 -1.37 -5.10
C ALA A 109 6.74 -1.12 -3.73
N ARG A 110 7.23 -1.80 -2.68
CA ARG A 110 6.76 -1.60 -1.31
C ARG A 110 6.98 -0.18 -0.81
N HIS A 111 8.14 0.41 -1.10
CA HIS A 111 8.45 1.80 -0.74
C HIS A 111 7.51 2.79 -1.43
N ALA A 112 7.21 2.59 -2.73
CA ALA A 112 6.27 3.43 -3.45
C ALA A 112 4.85 3.36 -2.85
N VAL A 113 4.39 2.18 -2.45
CA VAL A 113 3.10 2.02 -1.77
C VAL A 113 3.12 2.68 -0.38
N ALA A 114 4.19 2.45 0.38
CA ALA A 114 4.37 3.01 1.72
C ALA A 114 4.39 4.55 1.73
N ALA A 115 5.03 5.15 0.73
CA ALA A 115 5.09 6.60 0.55
C ALA A 115 3.79 7.18 -0.05
N GLY A 116 2.84 6.33 -0.46
CA GLY A 116 1.63 6.76 -1.15
C GLY A 116 1.85 7.26 -2.57
N ALA A 117 2.98 6.90 -3.19
CA ALA A 117 3.29 7.19 -4.59
C ALA A 117 2.65 6.20 -5.58
N ALA A 118 2.32 4.99 -5.11
CA ALA A 118 1.62 3.96 -5.89
C ALA A 118 0.46 3.34 -5.07
N PRO A 119 -0.65 2.91 -5.70
CA PRO A 119 -1.72 2.21 -4.99
C PRO A 119 -1.27 0.80 -4.57
N PRO A 120 -1.84 0.22 -3.49
CA PRO A 120 -1.60 -1.18 -3.17
C PRO A 120 -2.08 -2.11 -4.30
N SER A 121 -1.19 -2.98 -4.79
CA SER A 121 -1.57 -4.08 -5.69
C SER A 121 -2.42 -5.13 -4.96
N THR A 122 -3.46 -5.63 -5.60
CA THR A 122 -4.36 -6.66 -5.05
C THR A 122 -4.17 -8.01 -5.75
N HIS A 123 -4.49 -9.11 -5.07
CA HIS A 123 -4.33 -10.49 -5.57
C HIS A 123 -4.92 -10.74 -6.98
N ARG A 124 -6.03 -10.10 -7.35
CA ARG A 124 -6.63 -10.27 -8.70
C ARG A 124 -5.77 -9.68 -9.81
N GLN A 125 -5.00 -8.63 -9.52
CA GLN A 125 -4.07 -8.05 -10.49
C GLN A 125 -2.86 -8.97 -10.71
N ILE A 126 -2.54 -9.85 -9.75
CA ILE A 126 -1.45 -10.83 -9.87
C ILE A 126 -1.87 -12.02 -10.74
N THR A 127 -3.13 -12.47 -10.65
CA THR A 127 -3.65 -13.54 -11.51
C THR A 127 -4.14 -13.07 -12.87
N GLY A 128 -4.20 -11.75 -13.11
CA GLY A 128 -4.71 -11.15 -14.34
C GLY A 128 -3.64 -10.96 -15.42
N GLY A 129 -2.45 -11.53 -15.26
CA GLY A 129 -1.46 -11.59 -16.33
C GLY A 129 -1.97 -12.47 -17.46
N ASP A 130 -1.73 -12.04 -18.71
CA ASP A 130 -2.00 -12.86 -19.89
C ASP A 130 -1.28 -14.21 -19.70
N PRO A 131 -1.94 -15.36 -19.91
CA PRO A 131 -1.26 -16.65 -19.87
C PRO A 131 -0.03 -16.55 -20.77
N GLN A 132 1.14 -16.90 -20.22
CA GLN A 132 2.38 -16.97 -21.01
C GLN A 132 2.06 -17.69 -22.32
N ARG A 133 2.39 -17.06 -23.47
CA ARG A 133 1.87 -17.43 -24.81
C ARG A 133 2.00 -18.91 -25.16
N ASP A 134 2.91 -19.60 -24.49
CA ASP A 134 3.27 -20.99 -24.77
C ASP A 134 2.67 -21.98 -23.76
N ILE A 135 1.79 -21.55 -22.84
CA ILE A 135 1.15 -22.46 -21.86
C ILE A 135 0.37 -23.56 -22.58
N ASP A 136 -0.38 -23.23 -23.62
CA ASP A 136 -1.13 -24.24 -24.38
C ASP A 136 -0.20 -25.24 -25.08
N GLU A 137 0.95 -24.78 -25.58
CA GLU A 137 1.96 -25.64 -26.21
C GLU A 137 2.64 -26.53 -25.17
N HIS A 138 2.99 -25.97 -24.01
CA HIS A 138 3.60 -26.68 -22.89
C HIS A 138 2.64 -27.72 -22.30
N LEU A 139 1.36 -27.39 -22.14
CA LEU A 139 0.32 -28.31 -21.67
C LEU A 139 0.08 -29.44 -22.69
N ARG A 140 0.16 -29.17 -23.99
CA ARG A 140 0.12 -30.23 -25.03
C ARG A 140 1.34 -31.14 -24.96
N ALA A 141 2.53 -30.59 -24.69
CA ALA A 141 3.77 -31.37 -24.57
C ALA A 141 3.78 -32.26 -23.32
N ILE A 142 3.30 -31.77 -22.18
CA ILE A 142 3.14 -32.57 -20.94
C ILE A 142 2.05 -33.64 -21.12
N GLY A 143 1.00 -33.31 -21.88
CA GLY A 143 -0.15 -34.18 -22.06
C GLY A 143 -0.99 -34.30 -20.78
N SER A 144 -1.77 -35.39 -20.69
CA SER A 144 -2.63 -35.61 -19.52
C SER A 144 -1.82 -36.09 -18.32
N TYR A 145 -1.97 -35.40 -17.17
CA TYR A 145 -1.40 -35.82 -15.88
C TYR A 145 -1.72 -37.28 -15.50
N ILE A 146 -2.87 -37.80 -15.95
CA ILE A 146 -3.21 -39.22 -15.83
C ILE A 146 -3.17 -39.85 -17.22
N PRO A 147 -2.26 -40.79 -17.50
CA PRO A 147 -2.22 -41.49 -18.78
C PRO A 147 -3.58 -42.14 -19.11
N PRO A 148 -4.01 -42.17 -20.39
CA PRO A 148 -5.32 -42.70 -20.78
C PRO A 148 -5.58 -44.14 -20.30
N ALA A 149 -4.56 -45.01 -20.35
CA ALA A 149 -4.66 -46.38 -19.85
C ALA A 149 -5.01 -46.45 -18.36
N VAL A 150 -4.35 -45.63 -17.53
CA VAL A 150 -4.62 -45.53 -16.08
C VAL A 150 -6.02 -44.96 -15.82
N ARG A 151 -6.47 -44.02 -16.65
CA ARG A 151 -7.83 -43.46 -16.55
C ARG A 151 -8.91 -44.52 -16.81
N THR A 152 -8.69 -45.40 -17.79
CA THR A 152 -9.58 -46.54 -18.07
C THR A 152 -9.65 -47.50 -16.89
N GLU A 153 -8.52 -47.85 -16.27
CA GLU A 153 -8.49 -48.72 -15.09
C GLU A 153 -9.21 -48.10 -13.88
N LEU A 154 -9.03 -46.80 -13.66
CA LEU A 154 -9.65 -46.06 -12.57
C LEU A 154 -11.17 -45.91 -12.70
N THR A 155 -11.74 -46.14 -13.89
CA THR A 155 -13.19 -46.06 -14.14
C THR A 155 -13.97 -47.01 -13.23
N ARG A 156 -13.41 -48.20 -12.95
CA ARG A 156 -14.01 -49.19 -12.01
C ARG A 156 -14.13 -48.66 -10.58
N TYR A 157 -13.20 -47.82 -10.16
CA TYR A 157 -13.10 -47.33 -8.78
C TYR A 157 -13.69 -45.92 -8.61
N ARG A 158 -13.93 -45.18 -9.70
CA ARG A 158 -14.39 -43.79 -9.69
C ARG A 158 -15.48 -43.50 -10.74
N PRO A 159 -16.61 -44.25 -10.73
CA PRO A 159 -17.63 -44.18 -11.78
C PRO A 159 -18.28 -42.80 -11.93
N THR A 160 -18.52 -42.08 -10.82
CA THR A 160 -19.11 -40.73 -10.84
C THR A 160 -18.21 -39.69 -11.50
N ARG A 161 -16.89 -39.89 -11.48
CA ARG A 161 -15.94 -38.99 -12.15
C ARG A 161 -15.83 -39.34 -13.63
N ALA A 162 -15.79 -40.62 -13.97
CA ALA A 162 -15.79 -41.07 -15.36
C ALA A 162 -17.02 -40.57 -16.14
N ALA A 163 -18.20 -40.50 -15.51
CA ALA A 163 -19.42 -39.96 -16.12
C ALA A 163 -19.41 -38.43 -16.32
N ARG A 164 -18.53 -37.69 -15.63
CA ARG A 164 -18.36 -36.23 -15.82
C ARG A 164 -17.34 -35.86 -16.88
N ASP A 165 -16.41 -36.77 -17.15
CA ASP A 165 -15.28 -36.55 -18.05
C ASP A 165 -15.56 -37.07 -19.49
N GLN A 166 -16.78 -37.55 -19.78
CA GLN A 166 -17.32 -37.89 -21.11
C GLN A 166 -18.05 -36.70 -21.73
#